data_AF-A0A7Y2YVR2-F1
#
_entry.id   AF-A0A7Y2YVR2-F1
#
_cell.length_a   1.000
_cell.length_b   1.000
_cell.length_c   1.000
_cell.angle_alpha   90.00
_cell.angle_beta   90.00
_cell.angle_gamma   90.00
#
_symmetry.space_group_name_H-M   'P 1'
#
loop_
_entity.id
_entity.type
_entity.pdbx_description
1 polymer ?
#
loop_
_entity_poly.entity_id
_entity_poly.type
_entity_poly.pdbx_seq_one_letter_code
_entity_poly.pdbx_strand_id
1 'polypeptide(L)'
;MVPMLSLWLPILLSAFVVFVASSIIHMALGYHNSDFAKLPDEEGVMDALRPFSIPPGEYHMPKADNMKQMGEPEFVAKMEAGPMAMMTVVPNGAPKMGGQLGQWFLYSVIVGVFAAYIAGHALGPGADYLAVFRFVGATAFMCYTVAGWQASIWYKRAWSTTLKNTFDGFVYACLTAGVFGWLWPA
;
A
#
# COMPACT_ATOMS: atom_id res chain seq x y z
N MET A 1 9.08 -1.45 -30.02
CA MET A 1 9.21 -2.17 -28.75
C MET A 1 10.63 -2.03 -28.23
N VAL A 2 10.78 -1.77 -26.94
CA VAL A 2 12.05 -1.69 -26.21
C VAL A 2 12.24 -2.98 -25.39
N PRO A 3 13.38 -3.69 -25.51
CA PRO A 3 13.62 -4.90 -24.72
C PRO A 3 13.60 -4.63 -23.21
N MET A 4 12.98 -5.52 -22.42
CA MET A 4 12.94 -5.36 -20.96
C MET A 4 14.33 -5.20 -20.34
N LEU A 5 15.30 -5.98 -20.82
CA LEU A 5 16.66 -5.93 -20.31
C LEU A 5 17.34 -4.58 -20.55
N SER A 6 16.92 -3.75 -21.51
CA SER A 6 17.49 -2.40 -21.65
C SER A 6 16.91 -1.39 -20.64
N LEU A 7 15.86 -1.76 -19.90
CA LEU A 7 15.19 -0.91 -18.90
C LEU A 7 15.59 -1.24 -17.46
N TRP A 8 16.59 -2.10 -17.24
CA TRP A 8 17.03 -2.49 -15.90
C TRP A 8 17.44 -1.28 -15.03
N LEU A 9 18.14 -0.31 -15.62
CA LEU A 9 18.63 0.88 -14.93
C LEU A 9 17.47 1.81 -14.51
N PRO A 10 16.56 2.24 -15.41
CA PRO A 10 15.41 3.04 -14.99
C PRO A 10 14.55 2.32 -13.94
N ILE A 11 14.38 0.99 -14.01
CA ILE A 11 13.65 0.22 -12.97
C ILE A 11 14.29 0.40 -11.59
N LEU A 12 15.59 0.09 -11.45
CA LEU A 12 16.26 0.13 -10.15
C LEU A 12 16.42 1.56 -9.62
N LEU A 13 16.71 2.51 -10.51
CA LEU A 13 16.86 3.90 -10.12
C LEU A 13 15.51 4.51 -9.69
N SER A 14 14.41 4.20 -10.39
CA SER A 14 13.07 4.60 -9.94
C SER A 14 12.74 4.05 -8.56
N ALA A 15 13.03 2.77 -8.31
CA ALA A 15 12.78 2.16 -6.99
C ALA A 15 13.57 2.85 -5.88
N PHE A 16 14.84 3.20 -6.14
CA PHE A 16 15.66 3.96 -5.19
C PHE A 16 15.10 5.36 -4.94
N VAL A 17 14.74 6.10 -6.00
CA VAL A 17 14.17 7.45 -5.87
C VAL A 17 12.84 7.43 -5.11
N VAL A 18 11.97 6.46 -5.39
CA VAL A 18 10.71 6.26 -4.66
C VAL A 18 10.97 5.91 -3.19
N PHE A 19 11.95 5.05 -2.91
CA PHE A 19 12.32 4.69 -1.54
C PHE A 19 12.77 5.91 -0.72
N VAL A 20 13.60 6.77 -1.32
CA VAL A 20 14.05 8.03 -0.68
C VAL A 20 12.88 8.99 -0.49
N ALA A 21 12.07 9.22 -1.52
CA ALA A 21 10.90 10.10 -1.44
C ALA A 21 9.90 9.64 -0.38
N SER A 22 9.63 8.33 -0.34
CA SER A 22 8.77 7.70 0.66
C SER A 22 9.31 7.88 2.08
N SER A 23 10.64 7.72 2.26
CA SER A 23 11.27 7.98 3.55
C SER A 23 11.07 9.43 4.01
N ILE A 24 11.19 10.40 3.10
CA ILE A 24 10.95 11.82 3.43
C ILE A 24 9.47 12.03 3.80
N ILE A 25 8.55 11.48 3.00
CA ILE A 25 7.11 11.61 3.25
C ILE A 25 6.71 11.07 4.63
N HIS A 26 7.12 9.84 4.95
CA HIS A 26 6.67 9.19 6.17
C HIS A 26 7.46 9.59 7.41
N MET A 27 8.70 10.08 7.28
CA MET A 27 9.55 10.43 8.42
C MET A 27 9.64 11.94 8.70
N ALA A 28 9.47 12.80 7.69
CA ALA A 28 9.70 14.24 7.84
C ALA A 28 8.41 15.09 7.77
N LEU A 29 7.42 14.69 6.95
CA LEU A 29 6.25 15.56 6.68
C LEU A 29 5.12 15.40 7.71
N GLY A 30 5.08 14.30 8.46
CA GLY A 30 4.22 14.12 9.64
C GLY A 30 2.71 13.98 9.41
N TYR A 31 2.20 14.17 8.19
CA TYR A 31 0.76 14.05 7.92
C TYR A 31 0.21 12.62 8.05
N HIS A 32 1.08 11.61 8.08
CA HIS A 32 0.72 10.21 8.39
C HIS A 32 0.56 9.91 9.87
N ASN A 33 0.91 10.83 10.78
CA ASN A 33 0.78 10.61 12.23
C ASN A 33 -0.66 10.39 12.70
N SER A 34 -1.64 10.77 11.86
CA SER A 34 -3.08 10.61 12.12
C SER A 34 -3.72 9.45 11.34
N ASP A 35 -2.92 8.58 10.74
CA ASP A 35 -3.44 7.44 9.97
C ASP A 35 -4.07 6.36 10.85
N PHE A 36 -3.63 6.30 12.10
CA PHE A 36 -4.18 5.45 13.15
C PHE A 36 -4.54 6.32 14.36
N ALA A 37 -5.69 6.05 14.97
CA ALA A 37 -6.08 6.67 16.22
C ALA A 37 -5.59 5.85 17.40
N LYS A 38 -5.18 6.54 18.48
CA LYS A 38 -4.96 5.91 19.78
C LYS A 38 -6.31 5.49 20.38
N LEU A 39 -6.35 4.31 21.02
CA LEU A 39 -7.54 3.89 21.77
C LEU A 39 -7.75 4.78 23.01
N PRO A 40 -9.01 5.19 23.31
CA PRO A 40 -9.29 6.01 24.49
C PRO A 40 -8.80 5.41 25.82
N ASP A 41 -8.97 4.10 26.00
CA ASP A 41 -8.45 3.32 27.13
C ASP A 41 -7.51 2.21 26.62
N GLU A 42 -6.36 2.63 26.08
CA GLU A 42 -5.38 1.72 25.48
C GLU A 42 -4.85 0.68 26.48
N GLU A 43 -4.50 1.08 27.69
CA GLU A 43 -3.96 0.18 28.71
C GLU A 43 -5.01 -0.85 29.16
N GLY A 44 -6.24 -0.41 29.45
CA GLY A 44 -7.33 -1.30 29.83
C GLY A 44 -7.67 -2.32 28.74
N VAL A 45 -7.70 -1.90 27.47
CA VAL A 45 -7.94 -2.81 26.33
C VAL A 45 -6.78 -3.78 26.16
N MET A 46 -5.52 -3.34 26.25
CA MET A 46 -4.35 -4.21 26.15
C MET A 46 -4.35 -5.26 27.28
N ASP A 47 -4.66 -4.85 28.51
CA ASP A 47 -4.72 -5.74 29.67
C ASP A 47 -5.85 -6.76 29.56
N ALA A 48 -7.02 -6.35 29.06
CA ALA A 48 -8.15 -7.24 28.81
C ALA A 48 -7.85 -8.27 27.70
N LEU A 49 -7.10 -7.89 26.66
CA LEU A 49 -6.81 -8.78 25.53
C LEU A 49 -5.66 -9.77 25.81
N ARG A 50 -4.70 -9.41 26.69
CA ARG A 50 -3.50 -10.20 26.94
C ARG A 50 -3.77 -11.66 27.37
N PRO A 51 -4.72 -11.96 28.28
CA PRO A 51 -5.00 -13.34 28.70
C PRO A 51 -5.46 -14.26 27.58
N PHE A 52 -6.12 -13.73 26.55
CA PHE A 52 -6.63 -14.53 25.43
C PHE A 52 -5.53 -15.05 24.49
N SER A 53 -4.30 -14.51 24.58
CA SER A 53 -3.16 -14.96 23.79
C SER A 53 -3.46 -15.11 22.29
N ILE A 54 -4.19 -14.14 21.73
CA ILE A 54 -4.65 -14.17 20.32
C ILE A 54 -3.41 -14.26 19.41
N PRO A 55 -3.30 -15.29 18.55
CA PRO A 55 -2.11 -15.45 17.72
C PRO A 55 -2.09 -14.39 16.60
N PRO A 56 -0.90 -14.08 16.03
CA PRO A 56 -0.81 -13.18 14.89
C PRO A 56 -1.71 -13.61 13.73
N GLY A 57 -2.44 -12.67 13.14
CA GLY A 57 -3.42 -12.96 12.10
C GLY A 57 -4.42 -11.83 11.88
N GLU A 58 -5.36 -12.06 10.98
CA GLU A 58 -6.47 -11.16 10.67
C GLU A 58 -7.77 -11.73 11.23
N TYR A 59 -8.50 -10.90 11.98
CA TYR A 59 -9.72 -11.30 12.66
C TYR A 59 -10.84 -10.31 12.39
N HIS A 60 -12.05 -10.85 12.36
CA HIS A 60 -13.29 -10.09 12.39
C HIS A 60 -14.02 -10.42 13.70
N MET A 61 -14.68 -9.45 14.32
CA MET A 61 -15.36 -9.63 15.59
C MET A 61 -16.67 -8.84 15.61
N PRO A 62 -17.82 -9.51 15.84
CA PRO A 62 -18.05 -10.95 15.69
C PRO A 62 -17.81 -11.44 14.26
N LYS A 63 -17.37 -12.70 14.07
CA LYS A 63 -17.20 -13.34 12.76
C LYS A 63 -18.29 -14.38 12.53
N ALA A 64 -18.96 -14.33 11.39
CA ALA A 64 -19.85 -15.41 10.95
C ALA A 64 -19.03 -16.57 10.36
N ASP A 65 -19.46 -17.80 10.58
CA ASP A 65 -18.81 -18.99 10.02
C ASP A 65 -19.10 -19.16 8.53
N ASN A 66 -20.26 -18.66 8.08
CA ASN A 66 -20.66 -18.69 6.68
C ASN A 66 -21.72 -17.60 6.38
N MET A 67 -22.03 -17.41 5.09
CA MET A 67 -22.97 -16.39 4.62
C MET A 67 -24.40 -16.54 5.16
N LYS A 68 -24.84 -17.76 5.53
CA LYS A 68 -26.21 -17.95 6.06
C LYS A 68 -26.35 -17.33 7.44
N GLN A 69 -25.33 -17.51 8.29
CA GLN A 69 -25.33 -17.00 9.66
C GLN A 69 -25.39 -15.47 9.71
N MET A 70 -24.90 -14.77 8.68
CA MET A 70 -24.93 -13.30 8.64
C MET A 70 -26.34 -12.70 8.70
N GLY A 71 -27.37 -13.45 8.26
CA GLY A 71 -28.77 -13.01 8.32
C GLY A 71 -29.52 -13.53 9.54
N GLU A 72 -28.90 -14.34 10.39
CA GLU A 72 -29.57 -14.93 11.55
C GLU A 72 -29.77 -13.87 12.65
N PRO A 73 -30.96 -13.81 13.28
CA PRO A 73 -31.27 -12.80 14.30
C PRO A 73 -30.26 -12.76 15.45
N GLU A 74 -29.71 -13.92 15.86
CA GLU A 74 -28.71 -13.98 16.93
C GLU A 74 -27.39 -13.32 16.52
N PHE A 75 -26.94 -13.54 15.27
CA PHE A 75 -25.72 -12.91 14.78
C PHE A 75 -25.90 -11.42 14.58
N VAL A 76 -27.05 -11.00 14.05
CA VAL A 76 -27.42 -9.58 13.93
C VAL A 76 -27.42 -8.92 15.31
N ALA A 77 -28.02 -9.55 16.32
CA ALA A 77 -28.03 -9.04 17.69
C ALA A 77 -26.61 -8.88 18.26
N LYS A 78 -25.67 -9.79 17.97
CA LYS A 78 -24.25 -9.64 18.36
C LYS A 78 -23.59 -8.44 17.66
N MET A 79 -23.88 -8.22 16.37
CA MET A 79 -23.35 -7.06 15.65
C MET A 79 -23.92 -5.74 16.19
N GLU A 80 -25.21 -5.70 16.53
CA GLU A 80 -25.88 -4.53 17.10
C GLU A 80 -25.39 -4.22 18.52
N ALA A 81 -25.15 -5.24 19.34
CA ALA A 81 -24.58 -5.08 20.67
C ALA A 81 -23.11 -4.60 20.62
N GLY A 82 -22.36 -5.03 19.60
CA GLY A 82 -20.97 -4.65 19.38
C GLY A 82 -19.98 -5.15 20.44
N PRO A 83 -18.71 -4.71 20.36
CA PRO A 83 -18.15 -3.90 19.29
C PRO A 83 -17.98 -4.71 17.98
N MET A 84 -18.21 -4.04 16.85
CA MET A 84 -17.83 -4.53 15.52
C MET A 84 -16.41 -4.08 15.20
N ALA A 85 -15.50 -5.03 15.02
CA ALA A 85 -14.09 -4.74 14.77
C ALA A 85 -13.47 -5.69 13.75
N MET A 86 -12.56 -5.15 12.94
CA MET A 86 -11.58 -5.90 12.18
C MET A 86 -10.22 -5.60 12.79
N MET A 87 -9.42 -6.62 13.09
CA MET A 87 -8.12 -6.45 13.75
C MET A 87 -7.05 -7.29 13.06
N THR A 88 -5.85 -6.73 12.95
CA THR A 88 -4.63 -7.45 12.59
C THR A 88 -3.76 -7.53 13.83
N VAL A 89 -3.55 -8.74 14.34
CA VAL A 89 -2.63 -9.00 15.46
C VAL A 89 -1.25 -9.30 14.89
N VAL A 90 -0.23 -8.61 15.38
CA VAL A 90 1.18 -8.78 14.96
C VAL A 90 2.00 -9.43 16.08
N PRO A 91 3.14 -10.06 15.78
CA PRO A 91 4.00 -10.63 16.81
C PRO A 91 4.42 -9.61 17.88
N ASN A 92 4.42 -10.04 19.14
CA ASN A 92 4.92 -9.25 20.26
C ASN A 92 6.43 -8.98 20.12
N GLY A 93 6.87 -7.77 20.51
CA GLY A 93 8.28 -7.43 20.61
C GLY A 93 8.58 -5.97 20.28
N ALA A 94 9.86 -5.61 20.39
CA ALA A 94 10.33 -4.29 19.97
C ALA A 94 10.05 -4.07 18.46
N PRO A 95 9.64 -2.86 18.05
CA PRO A 95 9.42 -2.55 16.64
C PRO A 95 10.67 -2.84 15.80
N LYS A 96 10.50 -3.66 14.76
CA LYS A 96 11.52 -3.94 13.75
C LYS A 96 10.94 -3.61 12.39
N MET A 97 11.60 -2.71 11.66
CA MET A 97 11.14 -2.23 10.35
C MET A 97 11.96 -2.75 9.17
N GLY A 98 13.11 -3.40 9.41
CA GLY A 98 14.04 -3.77 8.34
C GLY A 98 13.42 -4.69 7.27
N GLY A 99 12.57 -5.63 7.67
CA GLY A 99 11.87 -6.52 6.73
C GLY A 99 10.86 -5.78 5.86
N GLN A 100 10.08 -4.88 6.45
CA GLN A 100 9.09 -4.06 5.76
C GLN A 100 9.75 -3.10 4.78
N LEU A 101 10.88 -2.49 5.13
CA LEU A 101 11.66 -1.62 4.24
C LEU A 101 12.20 -2.39 3.04
N GLY A 102 12.72 -3.61 3.25
CA GLY A 102 13.17 -4.48 2.15
C GLY A 102 12.01 -4.88 1.22
N GLN A 103 10.86 -5.23 1.79
CA GLN A 103 9.64 -5.53 1.02
C GLN A 103 9.14 -4.31 0.23
N TRP A 104 9.20 -3.11 0.82
CA TRP A 104 8.82 -1.86 0.15
C TRP A 104 9.72 -1.56 -1.05
N PHE A 105 11.04 -1.69 -0.91
CA PHE A 105 11.96 -1.51 -2.04
C PHE A 105 11.71 -2.53 -3.15
N LEU A 106 11.56 -3.81 -2.79
CA LEU A 106 11.24 -4.87 -3.76
C LEU A 106 9.91 -4.61 -4.47
N TYR A 107 8.91 -4.15 -3.73
CA TYR A 107 7.63 -3.74 -4.29
C TYR A 107 7.79 -2.62 -5.33
N SER A 108 8.56 -1.56 -5.04
CA SER A 108 8.85 -0.50 -6.00
C SER A 108 9.57 -1.01 -7.26
N VAL A 109 10.48 -1.98 -7.13
CA VAL A 109 11.11 -2.66 -8.28
C VAL A 109 10.07 -3.38 -9.13
N ILE A 110 9.16 -4.15 -8.51
CA ILE A 110 8.08 -4.86 -9.21
C ILE A 110 7.18 -3.89 -9.96
N VAL A 111 6.83 -2.74 -9.35
CA VAL A 111 6.07 -1.69 -10.04
C VAL A 111 6.84 -1.18 -11.27
N GLY A 112 8.14 -0.93 -11.14
CA GLY A 112 9.00 -0.55 -12.26
C GLY A 112 9.00 -1.59 -13.38
N VAL A 113 9.04 -2.88 -13.05
CA VAL A 113 8.97 -3.98 -14.05
C VAL A 113 7.65 -3.95 -14.83
N PHE A 114 6.51 -3.79 -14.16
CA PHE A 114 5.22 -3.68 -14.85
C PHE A 114 5.17 -2.43 -15.75
N ALA A 115 5.65 -1.30 -15.25
CA ALA A 115 5.70 -0.07 -16.03
C ALA A 115 6.61 -0.20 -17.26
N ALA A 116 7.78 -0.82 -17.11
CA ALA A 116 8.71 -1.14 -18.19
C ALA A 116 8.09 -2.10 -19.22
N TYR A 117 7.36 -3.12 -18.75
CA TYR A 117 6.68 -4.07 -19.62
C TYR A 117 5.66 -3.37 -20.51
N ILE A 118 4.75 -2.59 -19.90
CA ILE A 118 3.68 -1.91 -20.64
C ILE A 118 4.26 -0.84 -21.57
N ALA A 119 5.11 0.05 -21.06
CA ALA A 119 5.69 1.12 -21.87
C ALA A 119 6.62 0.58 -22.98
N GLY A 120 7.42 -0.45 -22.68
CA GLY A 120 8.35 -1.05 -23.63
C GLY A 120 7.65 -1.76 -24.80
N HIS A 121 6.43 -2.26 -24.61
CA HIS A 121 5.61 -2.76 -25.72
C HIS A 121 4.90 -1.63 -26.48
N ALA A 122 4.45 -0.59 -25.77
CA ALA A 122 3.72 0.53 -26.36
C ALA A 122 4.61 1.47 -27.18
N LEU A 123 5.90 1.59 -26.82
CA LEU A 123 6.81 2.60 -27.37
C LEU A 123 8.05 1.97 -28.03
N GLY A 124 8.61 2.69 -28.99
CA GLY A 124 9.90 2.38 -29.62
C GLY A 124 11.07 3.05 -28.88
N PRO A 125 12.31 2.69 -29.25
CA PRO A 125 13.48 3.50 -28.91
C PRO A 125 13.30 4.94 -29.42
N GLY A 126 13.88 5.91 -28.71
CA GLY A 126 13.81 7.33 -29.02
C GLY A 126 12.42 7.97 -28.82
N ALA A 127 11.51 7.30 -28.12
CA ALA A 127 10.19 7.85 -27.83
C ALA A 127 10.27 9.15 -27.01
N ASP A 128 9.36 10.07 -27.31
CA ASP A 128 9.26 11.35 -26.60
C ASP A 128 9.05 11.16 -25.08
N TYR A 129 9.69 12.02 -24.29
CA TYR A 129 9.64 11.99 -22.83
C TYR A 129 8.20 11.93 -22.29
N LEU A 130 7.28 12.74 -22.81
CA LEU A 130 5.90 12.79 -22.31
C LEU A 130 5.08 11.58 -22.74
N ALA A 131 5.45 10.91 -23.85
CA ALA A 131 4.86 9.64 -24.21
C ALA A 131 5.25 8.55 -23.21
N VAL A 132 6.54 8.45 -22.87
CA VAL A 132 7.05 7.53 -21.83
C VAL A 132 6.40 7.83 -20.48
N PHE A 133 6.37 9.11 -20.09
CA PHE A 133 5.82 9.56 -18.82
C PHE A 133 4.36 9.12 -18.67
N ARG A 134 3.55 9.23 -19.74
CA ARG A 134 2.14 8.83 -19.72
C ARG A 134 1.96 7.34 -19.42
N PHE A 135 2.66 6.47 -20.16
CA PHE A 135 2.50 5.01 -19.99
C PHE A 135 3.09 4.51 -18.68
N VAL A 136 4.29 4.96 -18.33
CA VAL A 136 4.95 4.57 -17.07
C VAL A 136 4.20 5.14 -15.89
N GLY A 137 3.84 6.43 -15.92
CA GLY A 137 3.14 7.11 -14.83
C GLY A 137 1.76 6.53 -14.56
N ALA A 138 0.96 6.28 -15.61
CA ALA A 138 -0.36 5.65 -15.43
C ALA A 138 -0.25 4.25 -14.84
N THR A 139 0.70 3.44 -15.33
CA THR A 139 0.94 2.08 -14.81
C THR A 139 1.38 2.13 -13.35
N ALA A 140 2.40 2.93 -13.04
CA ALA A 140 2.93 3.06 -11.69
C ALA A 140 1.88 3.60 -10.72
N PHE A 141 1.07 4.58 -11.13
CA PHE A 141 -0.02 5.11 -10.31
C PHE A 141 -1.05 4.05 -9.96
N MET A 142 -1.48 3.25 -10.93
CA MET A 142 -2.43 2.15 -10.65
C MET A 142 -1.86 1.15 -9.64
N CYS A 143 -0.57 0.82 -9.75
CA CYS A 143 0.09 -0.07 -8.80
C CYS A 143 0.20 0.56 -7.40
N TYR A 144 0.80 1.74 -7.28
CA TYR A 144 1.04 2.39 -5.97
C TYR A 144 -0.24 2.78 -5.25
N THR A 145 -1.32 3.07 -5.98
CA THR A 145 -2.48 3.78 -5.42
C THR A 145 -3.78 2.97 -5.44
N VAL A 146 -4.20 2.50 -6.61
CA VAL A 146 -5.59 2.02 -6.80
C VAL A 146 -5.86 0.76 -5.99
N ALA A 147 -4.84 -0.09 -5.83
CA ALA A 147 -4.88 -1.26 -4.95
C ALA A 147 -4.89 -0.91 -3.44
N GLY A 148 -4.92 0.36 -3.05
CA GLY A 148 -5.16 0.78 -1.67
C GLY A 148 -6.65 1.03 -1.38
N TRP A 149 -7.45 1.34 -2.39
CA TRP A 149 -8.81 1.85 -2.22
C TRP A 149 -9.78 0.80 -1.70
N GLN A 150 -9.57 -0.47 -2.04
CA GLN A 150 -10.40 -1.58 -1.56
C GLN A 150 -10.36 -1.72 -0.02
N ALA A 151 -9.30 -1.25 0.63
CA ALA A 151 -9.21 -1.22 2.10
C ALA A 151 -10.27 -0.30 2.73
N SER A 152 -10.56 0.85 2.12
CA SER A 152 -11.64 1.74 2.56
C SER A 152 -13.02 1.21 2.22
N ILE A 153 -13.17 0.58 1.05
CA ILE A 153 -14.45 0.04 0.58
C ILE A 153 -14.90 -1.13 1.46
N TRP A 154 -14.03 -2.12 1.66
CA TRP A 154 -14.39 -3.39 2.29
C TRP A 154 -14.03 -3.47 3.77
N TYR A 155 -12.92 -2.83 4.17
CA TYR A 155 -12.34 -2.99 5.51
C TYR A 155 -12.39 -1.72 6.35
N LYS A 156 -13.20 -0.73 5.93
CA LYS A 156 -13.50 0.51 6.68
C LYS A 156 -12.26 1.32 7.08
N ARG A 157 -11.12 1.17 6.39
CA ARG A 157 -9.99 2.09 6.54
C ARG A 157 -10.47 3.52 6.26
N ALA A 158 -10.06 4.46 7.11
CA ALA A 158 -10.44 5.86 6.95
C ALA A 158 -10.10 6.39 5.55
N TRP A 159 -11.06 7.07 4.92
CA TRP A 159 -10.85 7.66 3.60
C TRP A 159 -9.75 8.73 3.61
N SER A 160 -9.55 9.43 4.73
CA SER A 160 -8.43 10.36 4.90
C SER A 160 -7.09 9.67 4.68
N THR A 161 -6.86 8.51 5.31
CA THR A 161 -5.65 7.68 5.11
C THR A 161 -5.50 7.27 3.66
N THR A 162 -6.58 6.81 3.02
CA THR A 162 -6.56 6.41 1.61
C THR A 162 -6.24 7.57 0.67
N LEU A 163 -6.75 8.77 0.95
CA LEU A 163 -6.46 9.97 0.15
C LEU A 163 -5.01 10.44 0.32
N LYS A 164 -4.44 10.39 1.53
CA LYS A 164 -3.01 10.64 1.76
C LYS A 164 -2.14 9.66 0.98
N ASN A 165 -2.40 8.36 1.12
CA ASN A 165 -1.67 7.32 0.38
C ASN A 165 -1.83 7.46 -1.14
N THR A 166 -3.00 7.94 -1.61
CA THR A 166 -3.23 8.24 -3.03
C THR A 166 -2.35 9.39 -3.51
N PHE A 167 -2.18 10.42 -2.69
CA PHE A 167 -1.26 11.51 -2.98
C PHE A 167 0.20 11.03 -3.01
N ASP A 168 0.62 10.21 -2.05
CA ASP A 168 1.98 9.64 -2.04
C ASP A 168 2.22 8.79 -3.28
N GLY A 169 1.29 7.89 -3.61
CA GLY A 169 1.36 7.05 -4.79
C GLY A 169 1.38 7.85 -6.10
N PHE A 170 0.70 8.99 -6.16
CA PHE A 170 0.82 9.94 -7.27
C PHE A 170 2.23 10.52 -7.38
N VAL A 171 2.84 10.95 -6.27
CA VAL A 171 4.23 11.42 -6.25
C VAL A 171 5.18 10.31 -6.71
N TYR A 172 5.04 9.09 -6.19
CA TYR A 172 5.86 7.95 -6.57
C TYR A 172 5.74 7.60 -8.06
N ALA A 173 4.52 7.67 -8.60
CA ALA A 173 4.28 7.44 -10.02
C ALA A 173 4.94 8.50 -10.91
N CYS A 174 4.85 9.79 -10.53
CA CYS A 174 5.50 10.89 -11.24
C CYS A 174 7.03 10.73 -11.22
N LEU A 175 7.62 10.35 -10.07
CA LEU A 175 9.06 10.12 -9.95
C LEU A 175 9.52 8.93 -10.81
N THR A 176 8.75 7.84 -10.79
CA THR A 176 9.01 6.66 -11.64
C THR A 176 8.97 7.05 -13.11
N ALA A 177 7.90 7.72 -13.53
CA ALA A 177 7.71 8.20 -14.90
C ALA A 177 8.82 9.15 -15.37
N GLY A 178 9.26 10.06 -14.50
CA GLY A 178 10.35 10.98 -14.80
C GLY A 178 11.69 10.29 -15.01
N VAL A 179 12.04 9.32 -14.17
CA VAL A 179 13.27 8.53 -14.32
C VAL A 179 13.25 7.70 -15.61
N PHE A 180 12.11 7.06 -15.92
CA PHE A 180 11.97 6.30 -17.16
C PHE A 180 12.04 7.19 -18.41
N GLY A 181 11.36 8.34 -18.40
CA GLY A 181 11.44 9.28 -19.51
C GLY A 181 12.85 9.83 -19.70
N TRP A 182 13.59 10.06 -18.61
CA TRP A 182 14.98 10.51 -18.67
C TRP A 182 15.93 9.45 -19.25
N LEU A 183 15.77 8.19 -18.85
CA LEU A 183 16.68 7.09 -19.22
C LEU A 183 16.10 6.19 -20.32
N TRP A 184 15.14 6.70 -21.10
CA TRP A 184 14.54 5.92 -22.18
C TRP A 184 15.59 5.63 -23.26
N PRO A 185 15.72 4.38 -23.73
CA PRO A 185 16.71 4.04 -24.76
C PRO A 185 16.49 4.81 -26.06
N ALA A 186 17.58 5.28 -26.65
CA ALA A 186 17.60 5.92 -27.97
C ALA A 186 17.34 4.92 -29.10
#